data_AF-A0A9P7B0N3-F1
#
_entry.id   AF-A0A9P7B0N3-F1
#
_cell.length_a   1.000
_cell.length_b   1.000
_cell.length_c   1.000
_cell.angle_alpha   90.00
_cell.angle_beta   90.00
_cell.angle_gamma   90.00
#
_symmetry.space_group_name_H-M   'P 1'
#
loop_
_entity.id
_entity.type
_entity.pdbx_description
1 polymer ?
#
loop_
_entity_poly.entity_id
_entity_poly.type
_entity_poly.pdbx_seq_one_letter_code
_entity_poly.pdbx_strand_id
1 'polypeptide(L)'
;MPLLYTGRRRTKLDRKYNGPARQGPVRHISPAQLNLERVYEQNRLNSQKKDVAKVPEPAPGPAAKGKPRLLLMGQRRSGKSSISSVVFHKMPPNETLFLESTARIQKDSMHSFMDFQVWDFPGQVDFLDPSFDLDAIFGEIGALIWVIDAQDEYLEAINRLNSTILNLQPSYPNINIEVFIHKVDGLSDDYKLDIQRDIMQRIQDELSDHGIENAPINYHLTSIYNHSIFEAFSKVIQELIPHLPTLEALLNDLCRSCRFQKAYLFDVLSKIYIATDSSPVDMPSYEICSDYIDVIVDVSEIYGWARPSEYIAQLEGEPWNKKLEDQVACKDAESAIVLTDMKRPIMLREVNKYLALVAIMREGSFEKMPLVTMNVETVVAGLTEVFEITKQRK
;
A
#
# COMPACT_ATOMS: atom_id res chain seq x y z
N MET A 1 -3.14 24.24 -56.86
CA MET A 1 -2.32 25.18 -57.67
C MET A 1 -1.09 25.59 -56.86
N PRO A 2 0.05 25.84 -57.53
CA PRO A 2 1.40 25.77 -56.97
C PRO A 2 1.85 27.06 -56.27
N LEU A 3 2.91 26.88 -55.48
CA LEU A 3 3.63 27.81 -54.61
C LEU A 3 3.84 29.23 -55.17
N LEU A 4 3.73 30.22 -54.27
CA LEU A 4 4.74 31.27 -54.22
C LEU A 4 5.44 31.26 -52.85
N TYR A 5 6.66 30.78 -52.96
CA TYR A 5 7.84 30.94 -52.14
C TYR A 5 7.98 32.38 -51.64
N THR A 6 7.46 32.69 -50.45
CA THR A 6 7.89 33.77 -49.53
C THR A 6 6.83 33.92 -48.43
N GLY A 7 7.15 33.47 -47.22
CA GLY A 7 6.24 33.52 -46.07
C GLY A 7 5.95 34.95 -45.60
N ARG A 8 4.88 35.57 -46.12
CA ARG A 8 4.30 36.81 -45.56
C ARG A 8 2.77 36.83 -45.69
N ARG A 9 2.05 36.79 -44.55
CA ARG A 9 0.65 37.26 -44.46
C ARG A 9 0.66 38.75 -44.07
N ARG A 10 -0.06 39.59 -44.84
CA ARG A 10 -0.40 40.98 -44.47
C ARG A 10 -1.72 40.97 -43.71
N THR A 11 -1.80 41.69 -42.60
CA THR A 11 -3.08 42.06 -41.96
C THR A 11 -3.55 43.43 -42.44
N LYS A 12 -4.87 43.64 -42.39
CA LYS A 12 -5.63 44.48 -43.31
C LYS A 12 -5.68 45.99 -43.03
N LEU A 13 -4.94 46.54 -42.07
CA LEU A 13 -5.16 47.95 -41.69
C LEU A 13 -3.93 48.83 -41.43
N ASP A 14 -2.70 48.32 -41.35
CA ASP A 14 -1.51 49.19 -41.38
C ASP A 14 -0.29 48.47 -41.97
N ARG A 15 0.26 49.01 -43.07
CA ARG A 15 1.29 48.37 -43.91
C ARG A 15 2.74 48.62 -43.43
N LYS A 16 3.07 48.44 -42.15
CA LYS A 16 4.48 48.43 -41.68
C LYS A 16 4.72 47.34 -40.63
N TYR A 17 5.80 46.58 -40.82
CA TYR A 17 6.30 45.54 -39.90
C TYR A 17 7.68 45.97 -39.39
N ASN A 18 7.87 46.02 -38.07
CA ASN A 18 9.11 46.43 -37.41
C ASN A 18 9.56 45.35 -36.40
N GLY A 19 9.89 44.16 -36.90
CA GLY A 19 10.45 43.07 -36.09
C GLY A 19 11.41 42.21 -36.90
N PRO A 20 12.32 41.45 -36.26
CA PRO A 20 13.25 40.59 -36.99
C PRO A 20 12.53 39.39 -37.62
N ALA A 21 13.11 38.81 -38.66
CA ALA A 21 12.55 37.68 -39.39
C ALA A 21 12.68 36.38 -38.58
N ARG A 22 11.59 35.62 -38.41
CA ARG A 22 11.62 34.29 -37.79
C ARG A 22 11.98 33.21 -38.83
N GLN A 23 12.99 32.41 -38.52
CA GLN A 23 13.34 31.18 -39.23
C GLN A 23 12.68 29.98 -38.51
N GLY A 24 12.01 29.10 -39.27
CA GLY A 24 11.49 27.81 -38.78
C GLY A 24 10.11 27.44 -39.36
N PRO A 25 9.81 26.15 -39.56
CA PRO A 25 8.55 25.70 -40.16
C PRO A 25 7.37 25.93 -39.20
N VAL A 26 6.28 26.53 -39.73
CA VAL A 26 5.08 26.87 -38.95
C VAL A 26 4.33 25.59 -38.58
N ARG A 27 4.42 25.14 -37.33
CA ARG A 27 3.47 24.17 -36.76
C ARG A 27 2.12 24.86 -36.62
N HIS A 28 1.09 24.34 -37.29
CA HIS A 28 -0.28 24.81 -37.12
C HIS A 28 -0.80 24.26 -35.77
N ILE A 29 -0.73 25.08 -34.72
CA ILE A 29 -1.22 24.71 -33.39
C ILE A 29 -2.69 25.14 -33.31
N SER A 30 -3.58 24.21 -32.94
CA SER A 30 -5.01 24.51 -32.81
C SER A 30 -5.24 25.45 -31.60
N PRO A 31 -6.31 26.28 -31.62
CA PRO A 31 -6.65 27.14 -30.48
C PRO A 31 -6.86 26.35 -29.19
N ALA A 32 -7.33 25.11 -29.29
CA ALA A 32 -7.51 24.20 -28.15
C ALA A 32 -6.17 23.77 -27.55
N GLN A 33 -5.16 23.43 -28.37
CA GLN A 33 -3.83 23.07 -27.90
C GLN A 33 -3.12 24.24 -27.20
N LEU A 34 -3.28 25.45 -27.74
CA LEU A 34 -2.74 26.68 -27.15
C LEU A 34 -3.39 27.05 -25.82
N ASN A 35 -4.67 26.71 -25.63
CA ASN A 35 -5.36 26.86 -24.36
C ASN A 35 -4.91 25.78 -23.37
N LEU A 36 -4.71 24.55 -23.84
CA LEU A 36 -4.24 23.44 -23.01
C LEU A 36 -2.82 23.69 -22.49
N GLU A 37 -1.88 24.13 -23.35
CA GLU A 37 -0.53 24.54 -22.94
C GLU A 37 -0.57 25.71 -21.94
N ARG A 38 -1.44 26.71 -22.15
CA ARG A 38 -1.60 27.81 -21.20
C ARG A 38 -2.12 27.36 -19.83
N VAL A 39 -3.06 26.41 -19.80
CA VAL A 39 -3.56 25.82 -18.56
C VAL A 39 -2.46 25.01 -17.87
N TYR A 40 -1.67 24.25 -18.62
CA TYR A 40 -0.53 23.51 -18.08
C TYR A 40 0.55 24.45 -17.53
N GLU A 41 0.89 25.53 -18.22
CA GLU A 41 1.87 26.52 -17.74
C GLU A 41 1.36 27.28 -16.52
N GLN A 42 0.07 27.66 -16.47
CA GLN A 42 -0.54 28.28 -15.30
C GLN A 42 -0.55 27.33 -14.10
N ASN A 43 -0.88 26.06 -14.29
CA ASN A 43 -0.84 25.06 -13.23
C ASN A 43 0.61 24.82 -12.76
N ARG A 44 1.58 24.79 -13.67
CA ARG A 44 3.00 24.63 -13.32
C ARG A 44 3.55 25.81 -12.52
N LEU A 45 3.16 27.04 -12.87
CA LEU A 45 3.52 28.26 -12.12
C LEU A 45 2.81 28.32 -10.76
N ASN A 46 1.58 27.82 -10.65
CA ASN A 46 0.87 27.72 -9.38
C ASN A 46 1.47 26.64 -8.46
N SER A 47 1.94 25.51 -9.00
CA SER A 47 2.67 24.50 -8.22
C SER A 47 4.02 25.05 -7.74
N GLN A 48 4.79 25.70 -8.61
CA GLN A 48 6.07 26.32 -8.23
C GLN A 48 5.91 27.46 -7.21
N LYS A 49 4.82 28.23 -7.24
CA LYS A 49 4.53 29.23 -6.21
C LYS A 49 4.10 28.63 -4.87
N LYS A 50 3.50 27.43 -4.86
CA LYS A 50 3.21 26.69 -3.62
C LYS A 50 4.49 26.17 -2.95
N ASP A 51 5.50 25.78 -3.75
CA ASP A 51 6.75 25.22 -3.23
C ASP A 51 7.76 26.28 -2.74
N VAL A 52 7.72 27.51 -3.29
CA VAL A 52 8.66 28.58 -2.89
C VAL A 52 8.20 29.36 -1.64
N ALA A 53 6.93 29.23 -1.23
CA ALA A 53 6.35 29.99 -0.10
C ALA A 53 6.23 29.19 1.22
N LYS A 54 6.81 27.99 1.32
CA LYS A 54 6.93 27.25 2.59
C LYS A 54 8.39 27.03 2.94
N VAL A 55 8.98 28.01 3.62
CA VAL A 55 10.09 27.71 4.54
C VAL A 55 9.51 26.82 5.63
N PRO A 56 9.95 25.56 5.82
CA PRO A 56 9.46 24.75 6.92
C PRO A 56 10.02 25.36 8.21
N GLU A 57 9.12 25.80 9.08
CA GLU A 57 9.42 26.14 10.47
C GLU A 57 10.10 24.94 11.17
N PRO A 58 11.05 25.18 12.09
CA PRO A 58 11.53 24.11 12.95
C PRO A 58 10.37 23.62 13.82
N ALA A 59 10.28 22.30 13.97
CA ALA A 59 9.18 21.55 14.57
C ALA A 59 8.52 22.19 15.80
N PRO A 60 7.22 21.89 16.00
CA PRO A 60 6.79 21.50 17.32
C PRO A 60 6.02 20.16 17.28
N GLY A 61 6.53 19.18 18.00
CA GLY A 61 5.79 17.96 18.30
C GLY A 61 6.71 16.80 18.64
N PRO A 62 6.72 16.30 19.90
CA PRO A 62 7.34 15.01 20.18
C PRO A 62 6.65 13.99 19.27
N ALA A 63 7.43 13.06 18.72
CA ALA A 63 6.89 11.96 17.93
C ALA A 63 5.67 11.37 18.65
N ALA A 64 4.55 11.26 17.93
CA ALA A 64 3.24 10.92 18.50
C ALA A 64 3.36 9.64 19.33
N LYS A 65 3.36 9.79 20.66
CA LYS A 65 3.69 8.70 21.57
C LYS A 65 2.71 7.54 21.40
N GLY A 66 3.24 6.33 21.20
CA GLY A 66 2.48 5.08 21.21
C GLY A 66 1.90 4.60 19.87
N LYS A 67 2.42 5.05 18.72
CA LYS A 67 2.10 4.46 17.40
C LYS A 67 3.24 3.58 16.91
N PRO A 68 3.00 2.32 16.51
CA PRO A 68 4.06 1.47 15.99
C PRO A 68 4.67 2.09 14.73
N ARG A 69 6.00 2.00 14.62
CA ARG A 69 6.74 2.56 13.47
C ARG A 69 7.36 1.45 12.64
N LEU A 70 7.17 1.56 11.33
CA LEU A 70 7.82 0.75 10.31
C LEU A 70 8.96 1.57 9.73
N LEU A 71 10.19 1.12 9.93
CA LEU A 71 11.36 1.77 9.35
C LEU A 71 11.76 1.05 8.07
N LEU A 72 11.79 1.76 6.94
CA LEU A 72 12.30 1.27 5.67
C LEU A 72 13.74 1.75 5.49
N MET A 73 14.69 0.81 5.58
CA MET A 73 16.13 1.07 5.48
C MET A 73 16.76 0.20 4.39
N GLY A 74 17.97 0.54 3.95
CA GLY A 74 18.71 -0.22 2.92
C GLY A 74 19.52 0.66 1.98
N GLN A 75 20.20 0.06 1.01
CA GLN A 75 21.10 0.77 0.07
C GLN A 75 20.40 1.78 -0.86
N ARG A 76 21.11 2.79 -1.35
CA ARG A 76 20.58 3.72 -2.36
C ARG A 76 20.08 2.95 -3.59
N ARG A 77 18.89 3.32 -4.11
CA ARG A 77 18.22 2.68 -5.26
C ARG A 77 17.70 1.25 -5.02
N SER A 78 17.68 0.77 -3.77
CA SER A 78 17.10 -0.55 -3.43
C SER A 78 15.59 -0.67 -3.65
N GLY A 79 14.86 0.45 -3.80
CA GLY A 79 13.42 0.46 -4.10
C GLY A 79 12.50 0.80 -2.93
N LYS A 80 13.02 1.10 -1.73
CA LYS A 80 12.25 1.51 -0.53
C LYS A 80 11.18 2.59 -0.76
N SER A 81 11.50 3.68 -1.46
CA SER A 81 10.52 4.74 -1.75
C SER A 81 9.44 4.30 -2.73
N SER A 82 9.80 3.45 -3.71
CA SER A 82 8.86 2.82 -4.62
C SER A 82 7.91 1.88 -3.87
N ILE A 83 8.44 1.09 -2.94
CA ILE A 83 7.65 0.21 -2.06
C ILE A 83 6.63 1.03 -1.26
N SER A 84 7.09 2.10 -0.57
CA SER A 84 6.20 2.95 0.23
C SER A 84 5.08 3.58 -0.63
N SER A 85 5.43 4.05 -1.84
CA SER A 85 4.48 4.68 -2.75
C SER A 85 3.44 3.69 -3.31
N VAL A 86 3.86 2.48 -3.66
CA VAL A 86 2.95 1.46 -4.21
C VAL A 86 2.00 0.93 -3.15
N VAL A 87 2.52 0.61 -1.96
CA VAL A 87 1.72 -0.02 -0.90
C VAL A 87 0.79 0.98 -0.22
N PHE A 88 1.28 2.19 0.09
CA PHE A 88 0.53 3.13 0.93
C PHE A 88 -0.14 4.27 0.16
N HIS A 89 0.37 4.63 -1.03
CA HIS A 89 -0.20 5.70 -1.85
C HIS A 89 -0.97 5.19 -3.07
N LYS A 90 -1.09 3.86 -3.24
CA LYS A 90 -1.70 3.21 -4.40
C LYS A 90 -1.12 3.71 -5.74
N MET A 91 0.16 4.11 -5.74
CA MET A 91 0.83 4.51 -6.98
C MET A 91 1.04 3.28 -7.85
N PRO A 92 0.69 3.31 -9.14
CA PRO A 92 0.94 2.17 -10.02
C PRO A 92 2.45 1.93 -10.16
N PRO A 93 2.93 0.67 -10.18
CA PRO A 93 4.37 0.35 -10.23
C PRO A 93 5.12 1.02 -11.38
N ASN A 94 4.48 1.20 -12.54
CA ASN A 94 5.08 1.83 -13.72
C ASN A 94 5.42 3.31 -13.51
N GLU A 95 4.69 4.01 -12.62
CA GLU A 95 4.95 5.42 -12.32
C GLU A 95 6.12 5.59 -11.35
N THR A 96 6.47 4.54 -10.60
CA THR A 96 7.56 4.60 -9.61
C THR A 96 8.94 4.86 -10.23
N LEU A 97 9.10 4.62 -11.53
CA LEU A 97 10.31 4.94 -12.29
C LEU A 97 10.63 6.45 -12.30
N PHE A 98 9.62 7.30 -12.08
CA PHE A 98 9.75 8.75 -12.07
C PHE A 98 9.99 9.31 -10.66
N LEU A 99 10.10 8.46 -9.64
CA LEU A 99 10.39 8.92 -8.29
C LEU A 99 11.82 9.46 -8.21
N GLU A 100 11.94 10.65 -7.62
CA GLU A 100 13.24 11.26 -7.35
C GLU A 100 13.96 10.55 -6.20
N SER A 101 15.29 10.68 -6.13
CA SER A 101 16.07 10.13 -5.03
C SER A 101 15.70 10.80 -3.71
N THR A 102 15.31 10.01 -2.70
CA THR A 102 15.03 10.49 -1.34
C THR A 102 16.27 11.14 -0.72
N ALA A 103 16.21 12.46 -0.53
CA ALA A 103 17.29 13.25 0.08
C ALA A 103 17.10 13.51 1.58
N ARG A 104 15.87 13.32 2.10
CA ARG A 104 15.49 13.54 3.50
C ARG A 104 14.58 12.42 3.97
N ILE A 105 14.58 12.14 5.27
CA ILE A 105 13.67 11.16 5.87
C ILE A 105 12.23 11.60 5.61
N GLN A 106 11.48 10.77 4.90
CA GLN A 106 10.05 10.98 4.69
C GLN A 106 9.28 10.23 5.78
N LYS A 107 8.32 10.90 6.41
CA LYS A 107 7.51 10.36 7.50
C LYS A 107 6.05 10.38 7.08
N ASP A 108 5.53 9.20 6.79
CA ASP A 108 4.15 9.03 6.39
C ASP A 108 3.36 8.45 7.55
N SER A 109 2.29 9.13 7.95
CA SER A 109 1.36 8.63 8.96
C SER A 109 0.15 8.05 8.24
N MET A 110 -0.08 6.75 8.40
CA MET A 110 -1.19 6.06 7.76
C MET A 110 -2.36 5.95 8.73
N HIS A 111 -3.52 6.44 8.29
CA HIS A 111 -4.79 6.25 8.99
C HIS A 111 -5.43 4.96 8.50
N SER A 112 -5.03 3.86 9.12
CA SER A 112 -5.57 2.52 8.88
C SER A 112 -6.22 1.99 10.17
N PHE A 113 -6.64 0.73 10.15
CA PHE A 113 -7.03 -0.04 11.32
C PHE A 113 -6.04 0.11 12.49
N MET A 114 -4.75 0.05 12.17
CA MET A 114 -3.67 0.40 13.08
C MET A 114 -3.02 1.67 12.55
N ASP A 115 -3.05 2.74 13.35
CA ASP A 115 -2.30 3.95 13.04
C ASP A 115 -0.80 3.66 13.19
N PHE A 116 -0.10 3.38 12.09
CA PHE A 116 1.35 3.23 12.07
C PHE A 116 2.01 4.38 11.29
N GLN A 117 3.29 4.60 11.59
CA GLN A 117 4.12 5.53 10.83
C GLN A 117 5.12 4.76 9.99
N VAL A 118 5.24 5.12 8.71
CA VAL A 118 6.24 4.59 7.80
C VAL A 118 7.32 5.65 7.62
N TRP A 119 8.55 5.29 7.94
CA TRP A 119 9.70 6.19 7.80
C TRP A 119 10.61 5.66 6.70
N ASP A 120 10.71 6.41 5.60
CA ASP A 120 11.60 6.12 4.49
C ASP A 120 12.95 6.80 4.69
N PHE A 121 14.02 6.02 4.86
CA PHE A 121 15.34 6.55 5.10
C PHE A 121 16.16 6.71 3.80
N PRO A 122 16.87 7.83 3.64
CA PRO A 122 17.80 8.02 2.53
C PRO A 122 18.96 7.00 2.61
N GLY A 123 19.22 6.29 1.51
CA GLY A 123 20.21 5.19 1.48
C GLY A 123 21.69 5.63 1.57
N GLN A 124 21.96 6.91 1.80
CA GLN A 124 23.31 7.48 1.97
C GLN A 124 23.62 7.87 3.41
N VAL A 125 22.63 7.83 4.31
CA VAL A 125 22.82 8.27 5.68
C VAL A 125 23.41 7.12 6.50
N ASP A 126 24.59 7.36 7.07
CA ASP A 126 25.13 6.55 8.14
C ASP A 126 24.36 6.88 9.42
N PHE A 127 23.59 5.92 9.91
CA PHE A 127 22.78 6.04 11.14
C PHE A 127 23.62 6.21 12.40
N LEU A 128 24.93 6.00 12.29
CA LEU A 128 25.92 6.15 13.34
C LEU A 128 26.38 7.60 13.52
N ASP A 129 25.92 8.52 12.68
CA ASP A 129 26.23 9.93 12.85
C ASP A 129 25.51 10.45 14.11
N PRO A 130 26.23 10.97 15.13
CA PRO A 130 25.65 11.41 16.41
C PRO A 130 24.69 12.60 16.30
N SER A 131 24.45 13.10 15.09
CA SER A 131 23.43 14.09 14.76
C SER A 131 22.01 13.52 14.80
N PHE A 132 21.85 12.19 14.70
CA PHE A 132 20.57 11.52 14.77
C PHE A 132 20.25 11.05 16.19
N ASP A 133 19.08 11.45 16.68
CA ASP A 133 18.56 10.98 17.96
C ASP A 133 18.02 9.55 17.79
N LEU A 134 18.88 8.57 18.09
CA LEU A 134 18.56 7.15 18.02
C LEU A 134 17.39 6.80 18.96
N ASP A 135 17.26 7.43 20.11
CA ASP A 135 16.14 7.18 21.03
C ASP A 135 14.82 7.71 20.46
N ALA A 136 14.84 8.86 19.79
CA ALA A 136 13.66 9.38 19.12
C ALA A 136 13.27 8.56 17.88
N ILE A 137 14.22 7.91 17.20
CA ILE A 137 13.97 7.07 16.02
C ILE A 137 13.52 5.67 16.44
N PHE A 138 14.30 5.02 17.32
CA PHE A 138 14.21 3.62 17.68
C PHE A 138 13.36 3.29 18.91
N GLY A 139 13.03 4.29 19.75
CA GLY A 139 12.29 4.09 20.99
C GLY A 139 10.84 3.59 20.85
N GLU A 140 10.19 3.79 19.69
CA GLU A 140 8.82 3.31 19.42
C GLU A 140 8.72 2.44 18.16
N ILE A 141 9.83 1.80 17.78
CA ILE A 141 9.82 0.92 16.60
C ILE A 141 8.93 -0.29 16.86
N GLY A 142 8.11 -0.58 15.86
CA GLY A 142 7.48 -1.88 15.72
C GLY A 142 8.42 -2.85 15.00
N ALA A 143 8.82 -2.51 13.78
CA ALA A 143 9.66 -3.38 12.95
C ALA A 143 10.67 -2.58 12.11
N LEU A 144 11.84 -3.18 11.92
CA LEU A 144 12.89 -2.69 11.03
C LEU A 144 12.87 -3.52 9.74
N ILE A 145 12.54 -2.88 8.61
CA ILE A 145 12.51 -3.51 7.30
C ILE A 145 13.77 -3.08 6.52
N TRP A 146 14.64 -4.05 6.23
CA TRP A 146 15.84 -3.85 5.44
C TRP A 146 15.65 -4.33 4.01
N VAL A 147 15.73 -3.41 3.04
CA VAL A 147 15.50 -3.69 1.62
C VAL A 147 16.84 -3.92 0.91
N ILE A 148 17.04 -5.13 0.42
CA ILE A 148 18.19 -5.56 -0.40
C ILE A 148 17.73 -5.68 -1.85
N ASP A 149 18.49 -5.11 -2.79
CA ASP A 149 18.24 -5.30 -4.21
C ASP A 149 18.85 -6.64 -4.67
N ALA A 150 18.03 -7.56 -5.18
CA ALA A 150 18.48 -8.86 -5.67
C ALA A 150 19.16 -8.79 -7.04
N GLN A 151 19.02 -7.69 -7.78
CA GLN A 151 19.60 -7.50 -9.12
C GLN A 151 20.95 -6.76 -9.10
N ASP A 152 21.31 -6.14 -7.98
CA ASP A 152 22.56 -5.40 -7.78
C ASP A 152 23.49 -6.13 -6.80
N GLU A 153 24.69 -5.60 -6.59
CA GLU A 153 25.66 -6.16 -5.65
C GLU A 153 25.20 -5.97 -4.19
N TYR A 154 24.74 -7.05 -3.57
CA TYR A 154 24.18 -7.05 -2.21
C TYR A 154 25.22 -7.20 -1.08
N LEU A 155 26.50 -7.44 -1.38
CA LEU A 155 27.56 -7.62 -0.38
C LEU A 155 27.67 -6.43 0.58
N GLU A 156 27.70 -5.22 0.04
CA GLU A 156 27.73 -4.00 0.87
C GLU A 156 26.43 -3.85 1.69
N ALA A 157 25.29 -4.35 1.19
CA ALA A 157 24.01 -4.26 1.89
C ALA A 157 23.99 -5.15 3.12
N ILE A 158 24.58 -6.35 3.00
CA ILE A 158 24.74 -7.32 4.08
C ILE A 158 25.67 -6.75 5.16
N ASN A 159 26.85 -6.25 4.79
CA ASN A 159 27.80 -5.65 5.73
C ASN A 159 27.17 -4.50 6.54
N ARG A 160 26.41 -3.63 5.86
CA ARG A 160 25.69 -2.51 6.51
C ARG A 160 24.55 -3.00 7.39
N LEU A 161 23.81 -4.03 6.97
CA LEU A 161 22.77 -4.65 7.79
C LEU A 161 23.36 -5.20 9.08
N ASN A 162 24.42 -6.01 8.99
CA ASN A 162 25.06 -6.61 10.17
C ASN A 162 25.62 -5.55 11.11
N SER A 163 26.27 -4.51 10.57
CA SER A 163 26.69 -3.35 11.36
C SER A 163 25.50 -2.68 12.08
N THR A 164 24.34 -2.56 11.41
CA THR A 164 23.14 -1.96 12.00
C THR A 164 22.56 -2.85 13.11
N ILE A 165 22.47 -4.16 12.89
CA ILE A 165 21.98 -5.14 13.87
C ILE A 165 22.86 -5.13 15.12
N LEU A 166 24.19 -5.16 14.96
CA LEU A 166 25.14 -5.16 16.07
C LEU A 166 25.03 -3.91 16.96
N ASN A 167 24.71 -2.76 16.36
CA ASN A 167 24.53 -1.51 17.11
C ASN A 167 23.15 -1.42 17.79
N LEU A 168 22.11 -2.02 17.18
CA LEU A 168 20.74 -1.96 17.70
C LEU A 168 20.46 -3.00 18.78
N GLN A 169 21.00 -4.22 18.65
CA GLN A 169 20.69 -5.35 19.53
C GLN A 169 20.95 -5.05 21.02
N PRO A 170 22.03 -4.34 21.43
CA PRO A 170 22.26 -4.01 22.84
C PRO A 170 21.23 -3.02 23.41
N SER A 171 20.72 -2.13 22.58
CA SER A 171 19.83 -1.04 22.99
C SER A 171 18.35 -1.42 22.90
N TYR A 172 17.99 -2.23 21.90
CA TYR A 172 16.61 -2.61 21.61
C TYR A 172 16.51 -4.11 21.23
N PRO A 173 16.47 -5.02 22.22
CA PRO A 173 16.46 -6.46 21.96
C PRO A 173 15.14 -7.00 21.42
N ASN A 174 14.05 -6.24 21.50
CA ASN A 174 12.70 -6.67 21.10
C ASN A 174 12.28 -6.15 19.71
N ILE A 175 13.21 -5.61 18.91
CA ILE A 175 12.88 -5.15 17.55
C ILE A 175 12.81 -6.36 16.62
N ASN A 176 11.72 -6.45 15.86
CA ASN A 176 11.59 -7.43 14.78
C ASN A 176 12.38 -6.94 13.56
N ILE A 177 13.28 -7.78 13.06
CA ILE A 177 14.16 -7.46 11.92
C ILE A 177 13.70 -8.27 10.72
N GLU A 178 13.34 -7.55 9.67
CA GLU A 178 12.68 -8.08 8.49
C GLU A 178 13.51 -7.74 7.25
N VAL A 179 14.00 -8.74 6.53
CA VAL A 179 14.84 -8.55 5.35
C VAL A 179 14.01 -8.80 4.08
N PHE A 180 13.85 -7.76 3.28
CA PHE A 180 13.18 -7.84 1.98
C PHE A 180 14.21 -7.98 0.89
N ILE A 181 14.27 -9.16 0.28
CA ILE A 181 15.02 -9.42 -0.95
C ILE A 181 14.13 -8.95 -2.09
N HIS A 182 14.45 -7.78 -2.62
CA HIS A 182 13.60 -7.00 -3.52
C HIS A 182 14.01 -7.12 -4.99
N LYS A 183 13.10 -6.76 -5.90
CA LYS A 183 13.27 -6.83 -7.36
C LYS A 183 13.48 -8.24 -7.92
N VAL A 184 12.76 -9.22 -7.37
CA VAL A 184 12.81 -10.62 -7.82
C VAL A 184 12.00 -10.89 -9.09
N ASP A 185 11.36 -9.89 -9.68
CA ASP A 185 10.48 -9.98 -10.85
C ASP A 185 11.18 -10.50 -12.12
N GLY A 186 12.45 -10.16 -12.32
CA GLY A 186 13.22 -10.58 -13.49
C GLY A 186 13.96 -11.91 -13.33
N LEU A 187 13.80 -12.60 -12.19
CA LEU A 187 14.61 -13.75 -11.82
C LEU A 187 13.84 -15.06 -11.98
N SER A 188 14.53 -16.15 -12.36
CA SER A 188 13.96 -17.50 -12.34
C SER A 188 13.76 -17.99 -10.91
N ASP A 189 12.80 -18.89 -10.69
CA ASP A 189 12.49 -19.39 -9.34
C ASP A 189 13.67 -20.13 -8.69
N ASP A 190 14.43 -20.90 -9.47
CA ASP A 190 15.67 -21.54 -8.99
C ASP A 190 16.69 -20.49 -8.49
N TYR A 191 16.87 -19.41 -9.24
CA TYR A 191 17.81 -18.35 -8.90
C TYR A 191 17.35 -17.53 -7.67
N LYS A 192 16.03 -17.36 -7.48
CA LYS A 192 15.49 -16.73 -6.26
C LYS A 192 15.84 -17.54 -5.01
N LEU A 193 15.67 -18.86 -5.06
CA LEU A 193 15.99 -19.75 -3.95
C LEU A 193 17.49 -19.76 -3.64
N ASP A 194 18.32 -19.75 -4.68
CA ASP A 194 19.78 -19.68 -4.53
C ASP A 194 20.22 -18.36 -3.88
N ILE A 195 19.72 -17.21 -4.37
CA ILE A 195 20.00 -15.90 -3.77
C ILE A 195 19.52 -15.84 -2.31
N GLN A 196 18.31 -16.31 -2.04
CA GLN A 196 17.76 -16.30 -0.69
C GLN A 196 18.63 -17.10 0.27
N ARG A 197 19.05 -18.30 -0.15
CA ARG A 197 19.94 -19.15 0.65
C ARG A 197 21.30 -18.50 0.86
N ASP A 198 21.88 -17.90 -0.18
CA ASP A 198 23.19 -17.24 -0.10
C ASP A 198 23.15 -16.02 0.83
N ILE A 199 22.14 -15.15 0.69
CA ILE A 199 21.95 -13.99 1.57
C ILE A 199 21.73 -14.44 3.02
N MET A 200 20.89 -15.45 3.25
CA MET A 200 20.60 -15.98 4.58
C MET A 200 21.86 -16.55 5.24
N GLN A 201 22.63 -17.37 4.51
CA GLN A 201 23.88 -17.94 5.01
C GLN A 201 24.90 -16.85 5.37
N ARG A 202 25.13 -15.87 4.48
CA ARG A 202 26.10 -14.79 4.74
C ARG A 202 25.73 -13.92 5.94
N ILE A 203 24.46 -13.54 6.07
CA ILE A 203 23.99 -12.76 7.22
C ILE A 203 24.17 -13.58 8.50
N GLN A 204 23.81 -14.86 8.49
CA GLN A 204 23.93 -15.73 9.65
C GLN A 204 25.40 -15.97 10.04
N ASP A 205 26.28 -16.20 9.06
CA ASP A 205 27.72 -16.42 9.28
C ASP A 205 28.34 -15.17 9.90
N GLU A 206 28.11 -13.98 9.32
CA GLU A 206 28.65 -12.72 9.85
C GLU A 206 28.10 -12.39 11.25
N LEU A 207 26.83 -12.67 11.55
CA LEU A 207 26.28 -12.48 12.90
C LEU A 207 26.86 -13.47 13.90
N SER A 208 27.11 -14.72 13.47
CA SER A 208 27.72 -15.75 14.30
C SER A 208 29.18 -15.40 14.65
N ASP A 209 29.94 -14.82 13.72
CA ASP A 209 31.31 -14.35 13.95
C ASP A 209 31.38 -13.27 15.05
N HIS A 210 30.31 -12.49 15.21
CA HIS A 210 30.20 -11.46 16.25
C HIS A 210 29.54 -11.95 17.54
N GLY A 211 29.26 -13.25 17.66
CA GLY A 211 28.75 -13.89 18.88
C GLY A 211 27.24 -13.80 19.09
N ILE A 212 26.47 -13.41 18.06
CA ILE A 212 25.01 -13.46 18.09
C ILE A 212 24.56 -14.73 17.38
N GLU A 213 24.35 -15.80 18.16
CA GLU A 213 23.76 -17.03 17.64
C GLU A 213 22.22 -16.88 17.56
N ASN A 214 21.68 -17.09 16.36
CA ASN A 214 20.24 -17.13 16.08
C ASN A 214 19.47 -15.82 16.35
N ALA A 215 19.89 -14.71 15.73
CA ALA A 215 19.04 -13.52 15.66
C ALA A 215 17.71 -13.87 14.93
N PRO A 216 16.54 -13.47 15.47
CA PRO A 216 15.24 -13.71 14.84
C PRO A 216 15.08 -12.77 13.63
N ILE A 217 15.67 -13.18 12.50
CA ILE A 217 15.58 -12.44 11.23
C ILE A 217 14.66 -13.22 10.29
N ASN A 218 13.64 -12.52 9.81
CA ASN A 218 12.71 -13.03 8.82
C ASN A 218 13.10 -12.55 7.42
N TYR A 219 12.91 -13.40 6.41
CA TYR A 219 13.31 -13.11 5.03
C TYR A 219 12.11 -13.22 4.10
N HIS A 220 11.90 -12.21 3.25
CA HIS A 220 10.79 -12.17 2.29
C HIS A 220 11.28 -11.83 0.89
N LEU A 221 10.81 -12.61 -0.09
CA LEU A 221 11.03 -12.32 -1.51
C LEU A 221 9.94 -11.36 -2.00
N THR A 222 10.33 -10.15 -2.40
CA THR A 222 9.37 -9.08 -2.70
C THR A 222 9.57 -8.48 -4.09
N SER A 223 8.48 -8.11 -4.72
CA SER A 223 8.45 -7.31 -5.94
C SER A 223 7.27 -6.34 -5.89
N ILE A 224 7.44 -5.14 -6.45
CA ILE A 224 6.35 -4.16 -6.59
C ILE A 224 5.39 -4.49 -7.73
N TYR A 225 5.79 -5.37 -8.67
CA TYR A 225 4.95 -5.77 -9.81
C TYR A 225 4.00 -6.91 -9.47
N ASN A 226 4.33 -7.67 -8.42
CA ASN A 226 3.52 -8.77 -7.93
C ASN A 226 2.93 -8.41 -6.57
N HIS A 227 2.00 -9.23 -6.12
CA HIS A 227 1.35 -9.04 -4.82
C HIS A 227 2.22 -9.44 -3.61
N SER A 228 3.43 -9.97 -3.84
CA SER A 228 4.29 -10.52 -2.77
C SER A 228 4.77 -9.46 -1.79
N ILE A 229 4.90 -8.21 -2.23
CA ILE A 229 5.21 -7.10 -1.33
C ILE A 229 4.12 -6.91 -0.28
N PHE A 230 2.84 -7.00 -0.67
CA PHE A 230 1.73 -6.86 0.26
C PHE A 230 1.64 -8.05 1.21
N GLU A 231 1.93 -9.26 0.74
CA GLU A 231 2.01 -10.45 1.60
C GLU A 231 3.12 -10.29 2.65
N ALA A 232 4.31 -9.83 2.24
CA ALA A 232 5.42 -9.58 3.15
C ALA A 232 5.05 -8.54 4.22
N PHE A 233 4.48 -7.40 3.82
CA PHE A 233 3.99 -6.40 4.78
C PHE A 233 2.91 -6.92 5.70
N SER A 234 2.04 -7.81 5.22
CA SER A 234 1.00 -8.43 6.03
C SER A 234 1.59 -9.28 7.15
N LYS A 235 2.64 -10.06 6.86
CA LYS A 235 3.38 -10.80 7.89
C LYS A 235 4.06 -9.88 8.89
N VAL A 236 4.74 -8.82 8.40
CA VAL A 236 5.39 -7.83 9.28
C VAL A 236 4.36 -7.19 10.21
N ILE A 237 3.21 -6.77 9.69
CA ILE A 237 2.17 -6.12 10.48
C ILE A 237 1.48 -7.08 11.45
N GLN A 238 1.33 -8.35 11.08
CA GLN A 238 0.80 -9.39 11.97
C GLN A 238 1.61 -9.52 13.25
N GLU A 239 2.94 -9.51 13.14
CA GLU A 239 3.80 -9.58 14.32
C GLU A 239 3.70 -8.34 15.23
N LEU A 240 3.25 -7.21 14.69
CA LEU A 240 3.04 -5.97 15.45
C LEU A 240 1.71 -5.91 16.18
N ILE A 241 0.73 -6.73 15.79
CA ILE A 241 -0.62 -6.67 16.34
C ILE A 241 -0.67 -7.42 17.70
N PRO A 242 -0.95 -6.72 18.80
CA PRO A 242 -1.16 -7.39 20.08
C PRO A 242 -2.42 -8.26 20.01
N HIS A 243 -2.35 -9.48 20.54
CA HIS A 243 -3.45 -10.45 20.55
C HIS A 243 -3.85 -11.06 19.18
N LEU A 244 -2.93 -11.11 18.21
CA LEU A 244 -3.10 -11.88 16.97
C LEU A 244 -3.67 -13.31 17.20
N PRO A 245 -3.23 -14.10 18.21
CA PRO A 245 -3.75 -15.45 18.41
C PRO A 245 -5.26 -15.51 18.67
N THR A 246 -5.85 -14.46 19.26
CA THR A 246 -7.30 -14.38 19.47
C THR A 246 -8.04 -14.16 18.16
N LEU A 247 -7.52 -13.30 17.28
CA LEU A 247 -8.09 -13.07 15.95
C LEU A 247 -7.98 -14.33 15.09
N GLU A 248 -6.84 -15.01 15.11
CA GLU A 248 -6.64 -16.28 14.42
C GLU A 248 -7.60 -17.35 14.93
N ALA A 249 -7.80 -17.46 16.24
CA ALA A 249 -8.76 -18.41 16.82
C ALA A 249 -10.20 -18.15 16.34
N LEU A 250 -10.63 -16.88 16.32
CA LEU A 250 -11.95 -16.49 15.80
C LEU A 250 -12.11 -16.84 14.31
N LEU A 251 -11.10 -16.56 13.49
CA LEU A 251 -11.11 -16.92 12.07
C LEU A 251 -11.10 -18.44 11.86
N ASN A 252 -10.36 -19.19 12.68
CA ASN A 252 -10.33 -20.65 12.64
C ASN A 252 -11.71 -21.25 12.96
N ASP A 253 -12.40 -20.72 13.98
CA ASP A 253 -13.74 -21.20 14.35
C ASP A 253 -14.79 -20.82 13.29
N LEU A 254 -14.65 -19.65 12.66
CA LEU A 254 -15.46 -19.27 11.51
C LEU A 254 -15.25 -20.22 10.33
N CYS A 255 -13.98 -20.51 9.99
CA CYS A 255 -13.63 -21.43 8.92
C CYS A 255 -14.21 -22.84 9.16
N ARG A 256 -14.13 -23.34 10.40
CA ARG A 256 -14.70 -24.64 10.80
C ARG A 256 -16.23 -24.66 10.68
N SER A 257 -16.89 -23.61 11.16
CA SER A 257 -18.36 -23.54 11.21
C SER A 257 -18.98 -23.34 9.82
N CYS A 258 -18.38 -22.49 8.98
CA CYS A 258 -18.88 -22.13 7.65
C CYS A 258 -18.30 -22.99 6.52
N ARG A 259 -17.39 -23.93 6.83
CA ARG A 259 -16.64 -24.74 5.86
C ARG A 259 -15.87 -23.89 4.85
N PHE A 260 -15.30 -22.79 5.31
CA PHE A 260 -14.38 -22.02 4.48
C PHE A 260 -13.09 -22.81 4.24
N GLN A 261 -12.52 -22.63 3.06
CA GLN A 261 -11.18 -23.11 2.74
C GLN A 261 -10.13 -22.18 3.34
N LYS A 262 -10.39 -20.86 3.30
CA LYS A 262 -9.47 -19.82 3.73
C LYS A 262 -10.24 -18.57 4.12
N ALA A 263 -9.77 -17.82 5.12
CA ALA A 263 -10.33 -16.53 5.48
C ALA A 263 -9.22 -15.52 5.74
N TYR A 264 -9.45 -14.30 5.27
CA TYR A 264 -8.53 -13.17 5.40
C TYR A 264 -9.29 -11.96 5.94
N LEU A 265 -8.69 -11.27 6.90
CA LEU A 265 -9.15 -9.97 7.36
C LEU A 265 -8.26 -8.89 6.76
N PHE A 266 -8.75 -8.18 5.76
CA PHE A 266 -8.02 -7.17 4.99
C PHE A 266 -8.26 -5.75 5.49
N ASP A 267 -7.22 -4.92 5.40
CA ASP A 267 -7.38 -3.47 5.32
C ASP A 267 -7.67 -3.07 3.87
N VAL A 268 -8.81 -2.42 3.64
CA VAL A 268 -9.34 -2.08 2.30
C VAL A 268 -8.43 -1.10 1.56
N LEU A 269 -7.74 -0.19 2.29
CA LEU A 269 -6.90 0.82 1.64
C LEU A 269 -5.52 0.28 1.28
N SER A 270 -4.85 -0.38 2.21
CA SER A 270 -3.48 -0.87 1.98
C SER A 270 -3.42 -2.25 1.32
N LYS A 271 -4.55 -2.98 1.24
CA LYS A 271 -4.66 -4.38 0.81
C LYS A 271 -3.88 -5.36 1.67
N ILE A 272 -3.42 -4.93 2.83
CA ILE A 272 -2.67 -5.76 3.77
C ILE A 272 -3.66 -6.59 4.58
N TYR A 273 -3.41 -7.89 4.75
CA TYR A 273 -4.21 -8.70 5.66
C TYR A 273 -3.64 -8.63 7.08
N ILE A 274 -4.51 -8.31 8.02
CA ILE A 274 -4.22 -8.13 9.45
C ILE A 274 -4.23 -9.46 10.18
N ALA A 275 -5.11 -10.38 9.77
CA ALA A 275 -5.22 -11.71 10.33
C ALA A 275 -5.68 -12.70 9.26
N THR A 276 -5.27 -13.95 9.40
CA THR A 276 -5.73 -15.05 8.57
C THR A 276 -5.92 -16.30 9.44
N ASP A 277 -6.63 -17.30 8.93
CA ASP A 277 -6.72 -18.60 9.59
C ASP A 277 -5.38 -19.35 9.55
N SER A 278 -5.23 -20.38 10.38
CA SER A 278 -3.96 -21.11 10.57
C SER A 278 -3.52 -21.95 9.36
N SER A 279 -4.33 -22.06 8.30
CA SER A 279 -3.90 -22.74 7.08
C SER A 279 -2.82 -21.92 6.36
N PRO A 280 -1.90 -22.56 5.62
CA PRO A 280 -0.86 -21.84 4.89
C PRO A 280 -1.49 -20.87 3.89
N VAL A 281 -0.91 -19.67 3.79
CA VAL A 281 -1.31 -18.67 2.80
C VAL A 281 -0.80 -19.11 1.44
N ASP A 282 -1.70 -19.09 0.48
CA ASP A 282 -1.44 -19.44 -0.91
C ASP A 282 -1.49 -18.16 -1.75
N MET A 283 -0.43 -17.91 -2.52
CA MET A 283 -0.24 -16.65 -3.23
C MET A 283 -1.37 -16.35 -4.24
N PRO A 284 -1.78 -17.30 -5.12
CA PRO A 284 -2.91 -17.09 -6.02
C PRO A 284 -4.23 -16.81 -5.28
N SER A 285 -4.45 -17.46 -4.13
CA SER A 285 -5.65 -17.23 -3.34
C SER A 285 -5.67 -15.81 -2.75
N TYR A 286 -4.51 -15.30 -2.34
CA TYR A 286 -4.35 -13.92 -1.89
C TYR A 286 -4.56 -12.91 -3.03
N GLU A 287 -3.98 -13.14 -4.20
CA GLU A 287 -4.12 -12.27 -5.38
C GLU A 287 -5.58 -12.10 -5.78
N ILE A 288 -6.34 -13.20 -5.87
CA ILE A 288 -7.77 -13.15 -6.21
C ILE A 288 -8.56 -12.37 -5.16
N CYS A 289 -8.24 -12.52 -3.87
CA CYS A 289 -8.93 -11.79 -2.81
C CYS A 289 -8.61 -10.28 -2.85
N SER A 290 -7.36 -9.92 -3.12
CA SER A 290 -6.90 -8.54 -3.27
C SER A 290 -7.59 -7.85 -4.46
N ASP A 291 -7.57 -8.48 -5.63
CA ASP A 291 -8.24 -7.94 -6.82
C ASP A 291 -9.75 -7.86 -6.63
N TYR A 292 -10.35 -8.78 -5.86
CA TYR A 292 -11.77 -8.73 -5.56
C TYR A 292 -12.15 -7.52 -4.72
N ILE A 293 -11.30 -7.09 -3.77
CA ILE A 293 -11.54 -5.87 -2.99
C ILE A 293 -11.56 -4.65 -3.93
N ASP A 294 -10.62 -4.54 -4.87
CA ASP A 294 -10.60 -3.43 -5.84
C ASP A 294 -11.89 -3.39 -6.65
N VAL A 295 -12.36 -4.54 -7.17
CA VAL A 295 -13.61 -4.61 -7.92
C VAL A 295 -14.79 -4.10 -7.09
N ILE A 296 -14.88 -4.49 -5.82
CA ILE A 296 -15.96 -4.03 -4.94
C ILE A 296 -15.85 -2.54 -4.64
N VAL A 297 -14.65 -2.03 -4.39
CA VAL A 297 -14.41 -0.61 -4.15
C VAL A 297 -14.76 0.20 -5.39
N ASP A 298 -14.27 -0.16 -6.57
CA ASP A 298 -14.53 0.52 -7.84
C ASP A 298 -16.02 0.52 -8.20
N VAL A 299 -16.71 -0.63 -8.04
CA VAL A 299 -18.15 -0.73 -8.26
C VAL A 299 -18.91 0.14 -7.26
N SER A 300 -18.49 0.14 -6.00
CA SER A 300 -19.10 0.98 -4.95
C SER A 300 -18.86 2.46 -5.19
N GLU A 301 -17.72 2.87 -5.74
CA GLU A 301 -17.46 4.26 -6.11
C GLU A 301 -18.31 4.70 -7.31
N ILE A 302 -18.52 3.83 -8.29
CA ILE A 302 -19.35 4.13 -9.47
C ILE A 302 -20.83 4.22 -9.09
N TYR A 303 -21.35 3.27 -8.29
CA TYR A 303 -22.78 3.15 -8.02
C TYR A 303 -23.24 3.66 -6.66
N GLY A 304 -22.31 3.86 -5.71
CA GLY A 304 -22.56 4.37 -4.36
C GLY A 304 -22.66 5.89 -4.27
N TRP A 305 -22.75 6.59 -5.40
CA TRP A 305 -22.92 8.04 -5.41
C TRP A 305 -24.25 8.47 -4.76
N ALA A 306 -24.20 9.58 -4.01
CA ALA A 306 -25.38 10.17 -3.39
C ALA A 306 -26.36 10.61 -4.48
N ARG A 307 -27.46 9.87 -4.60
CA ARG A 307 -28.50 10.14 -5.59
C ARG A 307 -29.16 11.50 -5.31
N PRO A 308 -29.52 12.28 -6.34
CA PRO A 308 -30.20 13.56 -6.17
C PRO A 308 -31.50 13.39 -5.41
N SER A 309 -31.85 14.36 -4.56
CA SER A 309 -33.08 14.32 -3.76
C SER A 309 -34.34 14.16 -4.62
N GLU A 310 -34.36 14.72 -5.83
CA GLU A 310 -35.45 14.54 -6.80
C GLU A 310 -35.60 13.10 -7.30
N TYR A 311 -34.47 12.39 -7.50
CA TYR A 311 -34.47 11.00 -7.93
C TYR A 311 -34.89 10.06 -6.79
N ILE A 312 -34.46 10.36 -5.55
CA ILE A 312 -34.90 9.63 -4.36
C ILE A 312 -36.42 9.82 -4.16
N ALA A 313 -36.94 11.03 -4.31
CA ALA A 313 -38.36 11.32 -4.19
C ALA A 313 -39.22 10.59 -5.25
N GLN A 314 -38.69 10.36 -6.45
CA GLN A 314 -39.36 9.54 -7.46
C GLN A 314 -39.37 8.04 -7.09
N LEU A 315 -38.28 7.53 -6.49
CA LEU A 315 -38.18 6.13 -6.06
C LEU A 315 -39.02 5.82 -4.81
N GLU A 316 -39.16 6.80 -3.92
CA GLU A 316 -40.03 6.73 -2.75
C GLU A 316 -41.50 7.03 -3.07
N GLY A 317 -41.84 7.27 -4.34
CA GLY A 317 -43.20 7.54 -4.80
C GLY A 317 -44.06 6.28 -5.00
N GLU A 318 -45.21 6.47 -5.63
CA GLU A 318 -46.14 5.37 -5.94
C GLU A 318 -45.50 4.37 -6.94
N PRO A 319 -45.76 3.05 -6.80
CA PRO A 319 -46.78 2.41 -5.96
C PRO A 319 -46.31 1.95 -4.57
N TRP A 320 -45.02 2.05 -4.24
CA TRP A 320 -44.47 1.44 -3.03
C TRP A 320 -44.42 2.37 -1.81
N ASN A 321 -44.29 3.70 -2.01
CA ASN A 321 -44.35 4.73 -0.95
C ASN A 321 -43.55 4.38 0.33
N LYS A 322 -42.38 3.76 0.18
CA LYS A 322 -41.48 3.38 1.28
C LYS A 322 -40.19 4.15 1.17
N LYS A 323 -39.66 4.59 2.31
CA LYS A 323 -38.35 5.23 2.37
C LYS A 323 -37.29 4.30 1.81
N LEU A 324 -36.32 4.84 1.08
CA LEU A 324 -35.24 4.07 0.48
C LEU A 324 -34.45 3.29 1.54
N GLU A 325 -34.29 3.89 2.73
CA GLU A 325 -33.62 3.28 3.89
C GLU A 325 -34.31 1.99 4.36
N ASP A 326 -35.63 1.89 4.23
CA ASP A 326 -36.41 0.69 4.61
C ASP A 326 -36.42 -0.37 3.50
N GLN A 327 -35.95 -0.02 2.30
CA GLN A 327 -35.80 -0.92 1.16
C GLN A 327 -34.42 -1.58 1.11
N VAL A 328 -33.42 -1.00 1.80
CA VAL A 328 -32.06 -1.52 1.87
C VAL A 328 -32.00 -2.60 2.97
N ALA A 329 -31.90 -3.86 2.55
CA ALA A 329 -31.84 -5.01 3.47
C ALA A 329 -30.53 -5.11 4.24
N CYS A 330 -29.42 -4.59 3.69
CA CYS A 330 -28.11 -4.60 4.34
C CYS A 330 -27.43 -3.24 4.14
N LYS A 331 -27.01 -2.59 5.23
CA LYS A 331 -26.36 -1.27 5.19
C LYS A 331 -24.87 -1.37 4.85
N ASP A 332 -24.24 -2.50 5.17
CA ASP A 332 -22.81 -2.72 4.94
C ASP A 332 -22.59 -3.49 3.65
N ALA A 333 -21.43 -3.29 3.01
CA ALA A 333 -21.11 -3.99 1.78
C ALA A 333 -20.97 -5.50 2.02
N GLU A 334 -21.98 -6.27 1.59
CA GLU A 334 -21.89 -7.73 1.45
C GLU A 334 -21.91 -8.07 -0.03
N SER A 335 -20.93 -8.87 -0.44
CA SER A 335 -20.85 -9.36 -1.80
C SER A 335 -20.37 -10.81 -1.82
N ALA A 336 -20.96 -11.61 -2.69
CA ALA A 336 -20.53 -12.97 -2.94
C ALA A 336 -20.40 -13.19 -4.44
N ILE A 337 -19.23 -13.64 -4.89
CA ILE A 337 -18.95 -13.98 -6.27
C ILE A 337 -18.65 -15.48 -6.38
N VAL A 338 -19.07 -16.10 -7.47
CA VAL A 338 -18.70 -17.48 -7.79
C VAL A 338 -17.84 -17.44 -9.05
N LEU A 339 -16.58 -17.83 -8.92
CA LEU A 339 -15.68 -17.93 -10.08
C LEU A 339 -16.04 -19.16 -10.92
N THR A 340 -16.22 -18.95 -12.22
CA THR A 340 -16.68 -19.96 -13.19
C THR A 340 -15.73 -21.14 -13.32
N ASP A 341 -14.43 -20.93 -13.15
CA ASP A 341 -13.39 -21.93 -13.39
C ASP A 341 -13.22 -22.92 -12.22
N MET A 342 -13.39 -22.43 -10.99
CA MET A 342 -13.14 -23.21 -9.77
C MET A 342 -14.40 -23.66 -9.05
N LYS A 343 -15.58 -23.12 -9.40
CA LYS A 343 -16.84 -23.27 -8.64
C LYS A 343 -16.71 -23.00 -7.14
N ARG A 344 -15.70 -22.22 -6.74
CA ARG A 344 -15.46 -21.81 -5.35
C ARG A 344 -16.07 -20.42 -5.17
N PRO A 345 -17.07 -20.27 -4.29
CA PRO A 345 -17.58 -18.95 -3.93
C PRO A 345 -16.53 -18.18 -3.13
N ILE A 346 -16.39 -16.89 -3.40
CA ILE A 346 -15.64 -15.94 -2.59
C ILE A 346 -16.65 -14.96 -2.01
N MET A 347 -16.64 -14.82 -0.69
CA MET A 347 -17.50 -13.92 0.05
C MET A 347 -16.66 -12.76 0.58
N LEU A 348 -17.14 -11.53 0.41
CA LEU A 348 -16.61 -10.33 1.02
C LEU A 348 -17.69 -9.72 1.93
N ARG A 349 -17.31 -9.41 3.15
CA ARG A 349 -18.15 -8.73 4.13
C ARG A 349 -17.37 -7.59 4.77
N GLU A 350 -17.92 -6.39 4.72
CA GLU A 350 -17.39 -5.24 5.46
C GLU A 350 -17.51 -5.48 6.98
N VAL A 351 -16.42 -5.22 7.71
CA VAL A 351 -16.37 -5.29 9.19
C VAL A 351 -16.42 -3.89 9.77
N ASN A 352 -15.66 -2.96 9.19
CA ASN A 352 -15.63 -1.54 9.55
C ASN A 352 -15.15 -0.75 8.32
N LYS A 353 -15.17 0.58 8.38
CA LYS A 353 -14.73 1.48 7.30
C LYS A 353 -13.35 1.15 6.71
N TYR A 354 -12.47 0.54 7.51
CA TYR A 354 -11.12 0.16 7.10
C TYR A 354 -10.96 -1.34 6.88
N LEU A 355 -11.85 -2.18 7.40
CA LEU A 355 -11.66 -3.63 7.44
C LEU A 355 -12.71 -4.38 6.64
N ALA A 356 -12.26 -5.33 5.83
CA ALA A 356 -13.11 -6.27 5.11
C ALA A 356 -12.68 -7.72 5.39
N LEU A 357 -13.64 -8.57 5.68
CA LEU A 357 -13.45 -10.02 5.76
C LEU A 357 -13.67 -10.61 4.37
N VAL A 358 -12.66 -11.30 3.84
CA VAL A 358 -12.75 -12.03 2.58
C VAL A 358 -12.53 -13.51 2.85
N ALA A 359 -13.50 -14.35 2.48
CA ALA A 359 -13.47 -15.79 2.72
C ALA A 359 -13.68 -16.57 1.43
N ILE A 360 -12.85 -17.60 1.22
CA ILE A 360 -12.96 -18.55 0.12
C ILE A 360 -13.73 -19.77 0.62
N MET A 361 -14.86 -20.06 -0.01
CA MET A 361 -15.74 -21.17 0.35
C MET A 361 -15.43 -22.44 -0.47
N ARG A 362 -15.77 -23.61 0.07
CA ARG A 362 -15.70 -24.89 -0.65
C ARG A 362 -16.87 -25.04 -1.62
N GLU A 363 -16.68 -25.81 -2.69
CA GLU A 363 -17.74 -26.15 -3.65
C GLU A 363 -18.99 -26.73 -2.93
N GLY A 364 -20.18 -26.32 -3.37
CA GLY A 364 -21.46 -26.74 -2.77
C GLY A 364 -21.85 -26.04 -1.47
N SER A 365 -20.99 -25.17 -0.92
CA SER A 365 -21.31 -24.43 0.32
C SER A 365 -22.32 -23.28 0.09
N PHE A 366 -22.58 -22.91 -1.16
CA PHE A 366 -23.50 -21.84 -1.53
C PHE A 366 -24.97 -22.14 -1.16
N GLU A 367 -25.35 -23.42 -1.11
CA GLU A 367 -26.71 -23.83 -0.70
C GLU A 367 -27.05 -23.41 0.74
N LYS A 368 -26.03 -23.20 1.58
CA LYS A 368 -26.16 -22.82 2.98
C LYS A 368 -25.79 -21.36 3.24
N MET A 369 -25.81 -20.51 2.21
CA MET A 369 -25.42 -19.10 2.31
C MET A 369 -26.10 -18.35 3.48
N PRO A 370 -27.40 -18.53 3.77
CA PRO A 370 -28.02 -17.81 4.90
C PRO A 370 -27.42 -18.15 6.27
N LEU A 371 -27.03 -19.40 6.49
CA LEU A 371 -26.35 -19.82 7.73
C LEU A 371 -24.93 -19.26 7.80
N VAL A 372 -24.26 -19.18 6.65
CA VAL A 372 -22.92 -18.60 6.54
C VAL A 372 -22.96 -17.10 6.85
N THR A 373 -23.89 -16.35 6.24
CA THR A 373 -24.06 -14.92 6.50
C THR A 373 -24.37 -14.65 7.98
N MET A 374 -25.25 -15.43 8.61
CA MET A 374 -25.55 -15.30 10.04
C MET A 374 -24.32 -15.52 10.94
N ASN A 375 -23.52 -16.54 10.64
CA ASN A 375 -22.29 -16.82 11.39
C ASN A 375 -21.25 -15.73 11.19
N VAL A 376 -21.09 -15.25 9.95
CA VAL A 376 -20.18 -14.16 9.60
C VAL A 376 -20.60 -12.88 10.32
N GLU A 377 -21.89 -12.54 10.35
CA GLU A 377 -22.41 -11.36 11.06
C GLU A 377 -22.11 -11.43 12.57
N THR A 378 -22.26 -12.60 13.18
CA THR A 378 -21.91 -12.83 14.58
C THR A 378 -20.41 -12.61 14.83
N VAL A 379 -19.55 -13.08 13.91
CA VAL A 379 -18.09 -12.88 14.02
C VAL A 379 -17.71 -11.42 13.79
N VAL A 380 -18.34 -10.73 12.85
CA VAL A 380 -18.12 -9.30 12.60
C VAL A 380 -18.48 -8.45 13.82
N ALA A 381 -19.60 -8.77 14.49
CA ALA A 381 -19.96 -8.14 15.76
C ALA A 381 -18.89 -8.40 16.84
N GLY A 382 -18.47 -9.66 17.01
CA GLY A 382 -17.42 -10.02 17.97
C GLY A 382 -16.06 -9.37 17.68
N LEU A 383 -15.66 -9.26 16.41
CA LEU A 383 -14.45 -8.53 16.00
C LEU A 383 -14.54 -7.06 16.39
N THR A 384 -15.70 -6.43 16.17
CA THR A 384 -15.93 -5.02 16.54
C THR A 384 -15.76 -4.81 18.04
N GLU A 385 -16.31 -5.70 18.87
CA GLU A 385 -16.14 -5.64 20.33
C GLU A 385 -14.67 -5.81 20.77
N VAL A 386 -13.94 -6.77 20.18
CA VAL A 386 -12.51 -6.98 20.44
C VAL A 386 -11.71 -5.71 20.11
N PHE A 387 -12.08 -5.03 19.03
CA PHE A 387 -11.42 -3.79 18.60
C PHE A 387 -11.79 -2.57 19.47
N GLU A 388 -13.00 -2.53 20.04
CA GLU A 388 -13.36 -1.49 21.01
C GLU A 388 -12.59 -1.64 22.32
N ILE A 389 -12.48 -2.87 22.83
CA ILE A 389 -11.74 -3.16 24.08
C ILE A 389 -10.25 -2.83 23.91
N THR A 390 -9.65 -3.14 22.76
CA THR A 390 -8.24 -2.83 22.49
C THR A 390 -8.00 -1.35 22.30
N LYS A 391 -8.95 -0.58 21.72
CA LYS A 391 -8.85 0.88 21.62
C LYS A 391 -8.94 1.60 22.97
N GLN A 392 -9.68 1.07 23.93
CA GLN A 392 -9.88 1.68 25.25
C GLN A 392 -8.66 1.59 26.17
N ARG A 393 -7.67 0.73 25.86
CA ARG A 393 -6.48 0.50 26.67
C ARG A 393 -5.30 1.41 26.31
N LYS A 394 -5.57 2.69 26.04
CA LYS A 394 -4.55 3.74 25.89
C LYS A 394 -4.27 4.47 27.19
#